data_AF-A0A9P9MZ96-F1
#
_entry.id   AF-A0A9P9MZ96-F1
#
_cell.length_a   1.000
_cell.length_b   1.000
_cell.length_c   1.000
_cell.angle_alpha   90.00
_cell.angle_beta   90.00
_cell.angle_gamma   90.00
#
_symmetry.space_group_name_H-M   'P 1'
#
loop_
_entity.id
_entity.type
_entity.pdbx_description
1 polymer ?
#
loop_
_entity_poly.entity_id
_entity_poly.type
_entity_poly.pdbx_seq_one_letter_code
_entity_poly.pdbx_strand_id
1 'polypeptide(L)'
;MCYHRRTLYSCLHNGWGRQVRTCNLHKAFLDGTFSKACDTMNAHPLHSLRIQTACHACAKKREKTFIALTKLKAELLEMKEKMARAQKGRGSSDGGSVEGEHAASIGIDDGKFDPIILKSE
;
A
#
# COMPACT_ATOMS: atom_id res chain seq x y z
N MET A 1 -26.20 17.11 12.93
CA MET A 1 -25.08 16.74 12.05
C MET A 1 -25.32 17.31 10.66
N CYS A 2 -24.34 18.02 10.10
CA CYS A 2 -24.43 18.59 8.76
C CYS A 2 -24.18 17.50 7.71
N TYR A 3 -24.88 17.57 6.57
CA TYR A 3 -24.66 16.65 5.47
C TYR A 3 -23.70 17.27 4.45
N HIS A 4 -22.70 16.50 4.06
CA HIS A 4 -21.67 16.88 3.09
C HIS A 4 -21.66 15.91 1.92
N ARG A 5 -21.14 16.39 0.78
CA ARG A 5 -20.76 15.50 -0.31
C ARG A 5 -19.62 14.61 0.16
N ARG A 6 -19.71 13.31 -0.10
CA ARG A 6 -18.67 12.34 0.26
C ARG A 6 -18.10 11.71 -1.00
N THR A 7 -16.79 11.58 -1.05
CA THR A 7 -16.07 10.76 -2.03
C THR A 7 -15.47 9.57 -1.29
N LEU A 8 -15.80 8.35 -1.70
CA LEU A 8 -15.18 7.13 -1.18
C LEU A 8 -14.16 6.64 -2.20
N TYR A 9 -12.89 6.68 -1.81
CA TYR A 9 -11.77 6.22 -2.63
C TYR A 9 -11.67 4.68 -2.60
N SER A 10 -10.98 4.09 -3.57
CA SER A 10 -10.74 2.63 -3.59
C SER A 10 -9.92 2.14 -2.40
N CYS A 11 -9.17 3.03 -1.74
CA CYS A 11 -8.47 2.76 -0.49
C CYS A 11 -9.35 2.92 0.77
N LEU A 12 -10.69 2.95 0.63
CA LEU A 12 -11.69 3.07 1.71
C LEU A 12 -11.61 4.34 2.56
N HIS A 13 -10.83 5.33 2.14
CA HIS A 13 -10.81 6.64 2.77
C HIS A 13 -11.96 7.51 2.28
N ASN A 14 -12.41 8.42 3.13
CA ASN A 14 -13.44 9.40 2.82
C ASN A 14 -12.79 10.74 2.48
N GLY A 15 -13.19 11.33 1.35
CA GLY A 15 -13.01 12.75 1.04
C GLY A 15 -14.31 13.49 1.32
N TRP A 16 -14.22 14.61 2.01
CA TRP A 16 -15.37 15.48 2.29
C TRP A 16 -15.35 16.68 1.35
N GLY A 17 -16.48 16.92 0.70
CA GLY A 17 -16.69 18.08 -0.16
C GLY A 17 -17.60 19.12 0.48
N ARG A 18 -18.23 19.94 -0.36
CA ARG A 18 -19.15 21.00 0.09
C ARG A 18 -20.30 20.46 0.93
N GLN A 19 -20.74 21.30 1.88
CA GLN A 19 -21.96 21.08 2.63
C GLN A 19 -23.17 21.09 1.69
N VAL A 20 -24.03 20.08 1.83
CA VAL A 20 -25.29 19.94 1.09
C VAL A 20 -26.45 20.43 1.95
N ARG A 21 -26.45 20.10 3.24
CA ARG A 21 -27.54 20.47 4.15
C ARG A 21 -26.99 20.83 5.53
N THR A 22 -27.39 22.01 5.98
CA THR A 22 -27.11 22.53 7.32
C THR A 22 -28.04 21.90 8.34
N CYS A 23 -27.52 21.49 9.49
CA CYS A 23 -28.34 21.00 10.60
C CYS A 23 -28.86 22.15 11.49
N ASN A 24 -29.89 21.89 12.28
CA ASN A 24 -30.50 22.90 13.15
C ASN A 24 -29.50 23.51 14.15
N LEU A 25 -28.53 22.73 14.63
CA LEU A 25 -27.50 23.25 15.54
C LEU A 25 -26.62 24.30 14.84
N HIS A 26 -26.22 24.04 13.59
CA HIS A 26 -25.43 25.02 12.84
C HIS A 26 -26.27 26.22 12.41
N LYS A 27 -27.59 26.05 12.17
CA LYS A 27 -28.50 27.18 11.97
C LYS A 27 -28.61 28.05 13.23
N ALA A 28 -28.86 27.44 14.38
CA ALA A 28 -28.92 28.13 15.67
C ALA A 28 -27.62 28.89 15.99
N PHE A 29 -26.47 28.33 15.61
CA PHE A 29 -25.19 29.02 15.70
C PHE A 29 -25.12 30.26 14.80
N LEU A 30 -25.55 30.16 13.54
CA LEU A 30 -25.61 31.31 12.62
C LEU A 30 -26.60 32.38 13.09
N ASP A 31 -27.70 31.98 13.72
CA ASP A 31 -28.72 32.86 14.26
C ASP A 31 -28.31 33.49 15.62
N GLY A 32 -27.11 33.17 16.14
CA GLY A 32 -26.60 33.69 17.42
C GLY A 32 -27.25 33.08 18.67
N THR A 33 -28.23 32.18 18.49
CA THR A 33 -28.94 31.49 19.58
C THR A 33 -28.13 30.37 20.21
N PHE A 34 -27.05 29.93 19.57
CA PHE A 34 -26.18 28.87 20.07
C PHE A 34 -24.70 29.24 19.89
N SER A 35 -23.87 28.88 20.86
CA SER A 35 -22.48 29.37 20.94
C SER A 35 -21.47 28.58 20.09
N LYS A 36 -21.79 27.34 19.70
CA LYS A 36 -20.84 26.45 19.01
C LYS A 36 -21.38 25.94 17.67
N ALA A 37 -20.60 26.06 16.60
CA ALA A 37 -20.94 25.48 15.31
C ALA A 37 -20.96 23.93 15.36
N CYS A 38 -21.78 23.31 14.52
CA CYS A 38 -21.70 21.86 14.30
C CYS A 38 -20.38 21.51 13.59
N ASP A 39 -19.57 20.66 14.22
CA ASP A 39 -18.31 20.12 13.69
C ASP A 39 -18.48 18.74 13.03
N THR A 40 -19.66 18.15 13.17
CA THR A 40 -19.91 16.78 12.73
C THR A 40 -20.34 16.72 11.27
N MET A 41 -19.50 16.08 10.45
CA MET A 41 -19.74 15.84 9.02
C MET A 41 -20.35 14.45 8.80
N ASN A 42 -21.56 14.42 8.24
CA ASN A 42 -22.21 13.19 7.77
C ASN A 42 -22.26 13.14 6.26
N ALA A 43 -22.22 11.93 5.71
CA ALA A 43 -22.40 11.72 4.29
C ALA A 43 -23.87 11.78 3.91
N HIS A 44 -24.19 12.57 2.88
CA HIS A 44 -25.51 12.49 2.27
C HIS A 44 -25.62 11.19 1.44
N PRO A 45 -26.69 10.38 1.59
CA PRO A 45 -26.85 9.13 0.83
C PRO A 45 -26.76 9.34 -0.68
N LEU A 46 -27.46 10.35 -1.21
CA LEU A 46 -27.51 10.66 -2.65
C LEU A 46 -26.35 11.50 -3.18
N HIS A 47 -25.46 12.01 -2.31
CA HIS A 47 -24.28 12.78 -2.75
C HIS A 47 -22.97 12.12 -2.31
N SER A 48 -23.01 10.79 -2.20
CA SER A 48 -21.83 9.95 -2.03
C SER A 48 -21.41 9.42 -3.39
N LEU A 49 -20.18 9.71 -3.81
CA LEU A 49 -19.57 9.15 -5.01
C LEU A 49 -18.50 8.13 -4.61
N ARG A 50 -18.47 6.99 -5.30
CA ARG A 50 -17.36 6.03 -5.21
C ARG A 50 -16.46 6.22 -6.41
N ILE A 51 -15.15 6.31 -6.19
CA ILE A 51 -14.17 6.44 -7.27
C ILE A 51 -13.11 5.35 -7.14
N GLN A 52 -12.60 4.87 -8.27
CA GLN A 52 -11.64 3.77 -8.32
C GLN A 52 -10.19 4.19 -8.05
N THR A 53 -9.95 5.48 -7.80
CA THR A 53 -8.63 6.01 -7.48
C THR A 53 -8.35 5.97 -5.99
N ALA A 54 -7.06 5.84 -5.62
CA ALA A 54 -6.62 5.99 -4.24
C ALA A 54 -6.61 7.47 -3.84
N CYS A 55 -6.79 7.75 -2.53
CA CYS A 55 -6.64 9.12 -2.05
C CYS A 55 -5.18 9.59 -2.15
N HIS A 56 -4.97 10.91 -2.20
CA HIS A 56 -3.64 11.51 -2.34
C HIS A 56 -2.63 11.01 -1.28
N ALA A 57 -3.06 10.87 -0.03
CA ALA A 57 -2.20 10.35 1.05
C ALA A 57 -1.76 8.90 0.79
N CYS A 58 -2.68 8.04 0.35
CA CYS A 58 -2.37 6.65 0.00
C CYS A 58 -1.50 6.56 -1.25
N ALA A 59 -1.77 7.37 -2.28
CA ALA A 59 -0.96 7.42 -3.49
C ALA A 59 0.50 7.80 -3.14
N LYS A 60 0.70 8.84 -2.32
CA LYS A 60 2.03 9.25 -1.87
C LYS A 60 2.75 8.18 -1.05
N LYS A 61 2.03 7.43 -0.20
CA LYS A 61 2.60 6.31 0.56
C LYS A 61 3.02 5.17 -0.37
N ARG A 62 2.15 4.79 -1.31
CA ARG A 62 2.43 3.74 -2.31
C ARG A 62 3.67 4.07 -3.15
N GLU A 63 3.79 5.33 -3.58
CA GLU A 63 4.96 5.78 -4.33
C GLU A 63 6.25 5.63 -3.52
N LYS A 64 6.25 6.10 -2.27
CA LYS A 64 7.41 5.94 -1.37
C LYS A 64 7.78 4.48 -1.16
N THR A 65 6.79 3.62 -0.94
CA THR A 65 7.05 2.18 -0.77
C THR A 65 7.58 1.54 -2.06
N PHE A 66 7.06 1.95 -3.22
CA PHE A 66 7.53 1.46 -4.50
C PHE A 66 8.99 1.82 -4.73
N ILE A 67 9.37 3.09 -4.52
CA ILE A 67 10.75 3.57 -4.61
C ILE A 67 11.67 2.82 -3.62
N ALA A 68 11.22 2.58 -2.40
CA ALA A 68 12.03 1.84 -1.42
C ALA A 68 12.24 0.39 -1.87
N LEU A 69 11.19 -0.28 -2.37
CA LEU A 69 11.28 -1.65 -2.85
C LEU A 69 12.15 -1.79 -4.09
N THR A 70 12.12 -0.82 -5.02
CA THR A 70 12.99 -0.87 -6.20
C THR A 70 14.46 -0.73 -5.81
N LYS A 71 14.79 0.15 -4.87
CA LYS A 71 16.15 0.29 -4.33
C LYS A 71 16.64 -0.99 -3.66
N LEU A 72 15.83 -1.57 -2.77
CA LEU A 72 16.17 -2.82 -2.09
C LEU A 72 16.38 -3.98 -3.08
N LYS A 73 15.55 -4.08 -4.12
CA LYS A 73 15.75 -5.08 -5.18
C LYS A 73 17.06 -4.88 -5.94
N ALA A 74 17.43 -3.63 -6.24
CA ALA A 74 18.70 -3.33 -6.90
C ALA A 74 19.91 -3.71 -6.02
N GLU A 75 19.88 -3.37 -4.73
CA GLU A 75 20.93 -3.73 -3.77
C GLU A 75 21.08 -5.25 -3.61
N LEU A 76 19.97 -5.98 -3.54
CA LEU A 76 19.99 -7.45 -3.46
C LEU A 76 20.59 -8.09 -4.72
N LEU A 77 20.27 -7.55 -5.90
CA LEU A 77 20.86 -8.02 -7.16
C LEU A 77 22.37 -7.74 -7.21
N GLU A 78 22.79 -6.55 -6.78
CA GLU A 78 24.21 -6.19 -6.71
C GLU A 78 24.97 -7.08 -5.71
N MET A 79 24.40 -7.34 -4.53
CA MET A 79 24.99 -8.27 -3.56
C MET A 79 25.08 -9.70 -4.12
N LYS A 80 24.03 -10.18 -4.78
CA LYS A 80 24.02 -11.51 -5.41
C LYS A 80 25.13 -11.62 -6.46
N GLU A 81 25.31 -10.60 -7.28
CA GLU A 81 26.38 -10.56 -8.29
C GLU A 81 27.77 -10.53 -7.65
N LYS A 82 27.97 -9.70 -6.62
CA LYS A 82 29.23 -9.66 -5.87
C LYS A 82 29.58 -11.02 -5.25
N MET A 83 28.60 -11.70 -4.67
CA MET A 83 28.80 -13.05 -4.13
C MET A 83 29.13 -14.07 -5.21
N ALA A 84 28.44 -14.05 -6.36
CA ALA A 84 28.74 -14.93 -7.48
C ALA A 84 30.17 -14.71 -8.02
N ARG A 85 30.62 -13.45 -8.13
CA ARG A 85 31.99 -13.11 -8.52
C ARG A 85 33.01 -13.58 -7.48
N ALA A 86 32.74 -13.40 -6.19
CA ALA A 86 33.60 -13.87 -5.11
C ALA A 86 33.72 -15.40 -5.06
N GLN A 87 32.62 -16.12 -5.31
CA GLN A 87 32.61 -17.58 -5.40
C GLN A 87 33.41 -18.08 -6.62
N LYS A 88 33.29 -17.40 -7.75
CA LYS A 88 34.07 -17.71 -8.97
C LYS A 88 35.57 -17.41 -8.80
N GLY A 89 35.92 -16.35 -8.06
CA GLY A 89 37.31 -16.02 -7.73
C GLY A 89 37.96 -16.95 -6.69
N ARG A 90 37.16 -17.67 -5.90
CA ARG A 90 37.62 -18.65 -4.89
C ARG A 90 37.67 -20.10 -5.41
N GLY A 91 37.34 -20.34 -6.67
CA GLY A 91 37.22 -21.69 -7.24
C GLY A 91 38.10 -21.92 -8.47
N SER A 92 39.42 -21.93 -8.26
CA SER A 92 40.38 -22.71 -9.07
C SER A 92 41.60 -23.09 -8.22
N SER A 93 41.35 -23.80 -7.12
CA SER A 93 42.37 -24.62 -6.44
C SER A 93 41.69 -25.81 -5.74
N ASP A 94 41.57 -26.87 -6.52
CA ASP A 94 41.75 -28.30 -6.21
C ASP A 94 41.13 -28.98 -4.96
N GLY A 95 40.31 -30.00 -5.24
CA GLY A 95 40.33 -31.38 -4.71
C GLY A 95 40.33 -31.68 -3.20
N GLY A 96 39.34 -32.47 -2.74
CA GLY A 96 39.49 -33.32 -1.55
C GLY A 96 38.22 -33.67 -0.77
N SER A 97 37.84 -34.94 -0.82
CA SER A 97 36.72 -35.64 -0.17
C SER A 97 36.66 -35.53 1.37
N VAL A 98 35.45 -35.58 1.96
CA VAL A 98 35.06 -36.61 2.95
C VAL A 98 33.53 -36.68 3.07
N GLU A 99 33.05 -37.92 3.05
CA GLU A 99 31.67 -38.35 3.28
C GLU A 99 31.16 -37.91 4.65
N GLY A 100 29.88 -37.56 4.68
CA GLY A 100 29.08 -37.36 5.88
C GLY A 100 27.66 -37.77 5.58
N GLU A 101 27.39 -39.07 5.63
CA GLU A 101 26.03 -39.61 5.67
C GLU A 101 25.31 -39.04 6.89
N HIS A 102 24.27 -38.21 6.71
CA HIS A 102 23.09 -38.19 7.58
C HIS A 102 21.88 -37.64 6.82
N ALA A 103 20.82 -38.42 6.87
CA ALA A 103 19.59 -38.28 6.12
C ALA A 103 18.73 -37.07 6.53
N ALA A 104 18.21 -36.35 5.53
CA ALA A 104 16.81 -35.91 5.45
C ALA A 104 16.58 -35.21 4.10
N SER A 105 16.19 -35.99 3.10
CA SER A 105 15.63 -35.49 1.85
C SER A 105 14.26 -34.87 2.11
N ILE A 106 14.22 -33.54 2.23
CA ILE A 106 13.00 -32.75 2.01
C ILE A 106 13.23 -31.98 0.71
N GLY A 107 12.58 -32.46 -0.35
CA GLY A 107 12.57 -31.82 -1.65
C GLY A 107 12.06 -30.40 -1.52
N ILE A 108 12.92 -29.43 -1.80
CA ILE A 108 12.50 -28.07 -2.08
C ILE A 108 11.99 -28.13 -3.52
N ASP A 109 10.67 -28.19 -3.65
CA ASP A 109 9.98 -27.94 -4.91
C ASP A 109 10.44 -26.58 -5.44
N ASP A 110 11.01 -26.56 -6.64
CA ASP A 110 11.48 -25.37 -7.35
C ASP A 110 10.28 -24.53 -7.81
N GLY A 111 9.45 -24.12 -6.84
CA GLY A 111 8.14 -23.52 -7.02
C GLY A 111 8.23 -22.38 -8.02
N LYS A 112 7.86 -22.70 -9.26
CA LYS A 112 7.70 -21.76 -10.37
C LYS A 112 6.66 -20.75 -9.93
N PHE A 113 7.12 -19.56 -9.55
CA PHE A 113 6.22 -18.48 -9.16
C PHE A 113 5.52 -17.98 -10.42
N ASP A 114 4.27 -18.39 -10.62
CA ASP A 114 3.48 -17.88 -11.72
C ASP A 114 3.21 -16.38 -11.51
N PRO A 115 3.42 -15.54 -12.55
CA PRO A 115 3.22 -14.11 -12.44
C PRO A 115 1.74 -13.79 -12.24
N ILE A 116 1.44 -12.96 -11.25
CA ILE A 116 0.11 -12.42 -11.02
C ILE A 116 -0.21 -11.47 -12.18
N ILE A 117 -1.01 -11.92 -13.14
CA ILE A 117 -1.56 -11.08 -14.21
C ILE A 117 -2.72 -10.26 -13.64
N LEU A 118 -2.46 -9.00 -13.30
CA LEU A 118 -3.52 -8.03 -13.03
C LEU A 118 -4.16 -7.63 -14.36
N LYS A 119 -5.31 -8.24 -14.68
CA LYS A 119 -6.17 -7.76 -15.76
C LYS A 119 -6.62 -6.34 -15.42
N SER A 120 -6.26 -5.40 -16.28
CA SER A 120 -6.75 -4.03 -16.24
C SER A 120 -8.09 -4.03 -16.97
N GLU A 121 -9.17 -3.79 -16.23
CA GLU A 121 -10.49 -3.40 -16.76
C GLU A 121 -10.64 -1.88 -16.73
#